data_AF-A0A9X0CR08-F1
#
_entry.id   AF-A0A9X0CR08-F1
#
_cell.length_a   1.000
_cell.length_b   1.000
_cell.length_c   1.000
_cell.angle_alpha   90.00
_cell.angle_beta   90.00
_cell.angle_gamma   90.00
#
_symmetry.space_group_name_H-M   'P 1'
#
loop_
_entity.id
_entity.type
_entity.pdbx_description
1 polymer ?
#
loop_
_entity_poly.entity_id
_entity_poly.type
_entity_poly.pdbx_seq_one_letter_code
_entity_poly.pdbx_strand_id
1 'polypeptide(L)'
;MSKVIAADMKMTYHMDGCVNGHAFTIEGEGTGKPFEGKQTAKLRVTKGGPLPFSLDILSTTFTYGNRCFTSYPADIPDMFKQAFPEGMSWERALTFEDGGCATASAHIRTKKAVKMPMSHFIEHRLVRTNLDKDGTTFQLQEHAVARLPTL
;
A
#
# COMPACT_ATOMS: atom_id res chain seq x y z
N MET A 1 6.11 21.54 -3.74
CA MET A 1 5.82 20.18 -4.23
C MET A 1 7.14 19.44 -4.43
N SER A 2 7.21 18.15 -4.08
CA SER A 2 8.40 17.33 -4.34
C SER A 2 8.64 17.25 -5.85
N LYS A 3 9.81 17.71 -6.33
CA LYS A 3 10.18 17.67 -7.76
C LYS A 3 10.44 16.24 -8.27
N VAL A 4 10.41 15.23 -7.38
CA VAL A 4 10.77 13.85 -7.67
C VAL A 4 9.55 12.96 -7.94
N ILE A 5 8.38 13.34 -7.42
CA ILE A 5 7.13 12.60 -7.67
C ILE A 5 6.46 13.13 -8.94
N ALA A 6 6.44 12.30 -9.98
CA ALA A 6 5.77 12.60 -11.23
C ALA A 6 4.25 12.36 -11.15
N ALA A 7 3.52 12.88 -12.13
CA ALA A 7 2.07 12.68 -12.26
C ALA A 7 1.71 11.19 -12.45
N ASP A 8 2.58 10.44 -13.11
CA ASP A 8 2.48 9.00 -13.32
C ASP A 8 3.75 8.33 -12.79
N MET A 9 3.57 7.29 -11.97
CA MET A 9 4.65 6.56 -11.35
C MET A 9 4.47 5.06 -11.58
N LYS A 10 5.60 4.35 -11.67
CA LYS A 10 5.66 2.88 -11.70
C LYS A 10 6.17 2.37 -10.35
N MET A 11 5.75 1.16 -9.99
CA MET A 11 6.12 0.50 -8.75
C MET A 11 6.53 -0.94 -9.03
N THR A 12 7.49 -1.42 -8.24
CA THR A 12 7.86 -2.83 -8.16
C THR A 12 7.66 -3.27 -6.72
N TYR A 13 7.06 -4.43 -6.53
CA TYR A 13 6.70 -5.00 -5.24
C TYR A 13 7.46 -6.29 -5.00
N HIS A 14 7.94 -6.46 -3.76
CA HIS A 14 8.50 -7.69 -3.25
C HIS A 14 8.03 -7.86 -1.80
N MET A 15 7.47 -9.04 -1.50
CA MET A 15 7.04 -9.42 -0.16
C MET A 15 7.51 -10.84 0.12
N ASP A 16 8.25 -11.01 1.21
CA ASP A 16 8.41 -12.30 1.85
C ASP A 16 7.55 -12.31 3.11
N GLY A 17 6.88 -13.43 3.37
CA GLY A 17 5.97 -13.56 4.49
C GLY A 17 5.80 -14.99 4.98
N CYS A 18 5.17 -15.11 6.13
CA CYS A 18 4.78 -16.37 6.72
C CYS A 18 3.44 -16.17 7.44
N VAL A 19 2.47 -17.05 7.17
CA VAL A 19 1.18 -17.07 7.87
C VAL A 19 0.97 -18.48 8.40
N ASN A 20 0.79 -18.61 9.71
CA ASN A 20 0.59 -19.90 10.39
C ASN A 20 1.66 -20.96 10.02
N GLY A 21 2.93 -20.55 9.91
CA GLY A 21 4.04 -21.43 9.55
C GLY A 21 4.22 -21.67 8.05
N HIS A 22 3.30 -21.20 7.21
CA HIS A 22 3.38 -21.31 5.75
C HIS A 22 4.11 -20.12 5.15
N ALA A 23 5.37 -20.32 4.73
CA ALA A 23 6.19 -19.30 4.09
C ALA A 23 5.82 -19.09 2.61
N PHE A 24 5.87 -17.84 2.16
CA PHE A 24 5.55 -17.47 0.78
C PHE A 24 6.34 -16.24 0.32
N THR A 25 6.42 -16.07 -1.00
CA THR A 25 6.95 -14.85 -1.65
C THR A 25 5.93 -14.35 -2.67
N ILE A 26 5.70 -13.04 -2.70
CA ILE A 26 4.89 -12.34 -3.70
C ILE A 26 5.73 -11.26 -4.36
N GLU A 27 5.71 -11.25 -5.68
CA GLU A 27 6.31 -10.21 -6.51
C GLU A 27 5.23 -9.52 -7.33
N GLY A 28 5.50 -8.31 -7.80
CA GLY A 28 4.62 -7.69 -8.75
C GLY A 28 5.02 -6.31 -9.20
N GLU A 29 4.18 -5.74 -10.04
CA GLU A 29 4.38 -4.43 -10.64
C GLU A 29 3.10 -3.61 -10.52
N GLY A 30 3.26 -2.30 -10.50
CA GLY A 30 2.14 -1.39 -10.43
C GLY A 30 2.39 -0.09 -11.16
N THR A 31 1.29 0.62 -11.37
CA THR A 31 1.27 1.98 -11.86
C THR A 31 0.29 2.79 -11.04
N GLY A 32 0.49 4.09 -11.00
CA GLY A 32 -0.46 4.95 -10.32
C GLY A 32 -0.22 6.42 -10.61
N LYS A 33 -1.17 7.20 -10.11
CA LYS A 33 -1.22 8.65 -10.21
C LYS A 33 -1.18 9.25 -8.81
N PRO A 34 -0.01 9.64 -8.29
CA PRO A 34 0.15 9.98 -6.89
C PRO A 34 -0.77 11.11 -6.42
N PHE A 35 -0.98 12.13 -7.26
CA PHE A 35 -1.78 13.31 -6.93
C PHE A 35 -3.30 13.11 -7.11
N GLU A 36 -3.70 12.15 -7.94
CA GLU A 36 -5.10 11.73 -8.08
C GLU A 36 -5.50 10.67 -7.03
N GLY A 37 -4.54 10.18 -6.23
CA GLY A 37 -4.82 9.18 -5.20
C GLY A 37 -5.16 7.79 -5.74
N LYS A 38 -4.76 7.47 -6.97
CA LYS A 38 -5.12 6.20 -7.64
C LYS A 38 -3.90 5.34 -7.88
N GLN A 39 -4.00 4.05 -7.57
CA GLN A 39 -2.96 3.09 -7.91
C GLN A 39 -3.52 1.70 -8.24
N THR A 40 -2.77 0.96 -9.05
CA THR A 40 -3.03 -0.42 -9.39
C THR A 40 -1.78 -1.25 -9.17
N ALA A 41 -1.93 -2.47 -8.64
CA ALA A 41 -0.87 -3.45 -8.51
C ALA A 41 -1.32 -4.79 -9.10
N LYS A 42 -0.48 -5.38 -9.95
CA LYS A 42 -0.61 -6.76 -10.41
C LYS A 42 0.44 -7.59 -9.69
N LEU A 43 -0.02 -8.56 -8.91
CA LEU A 43 0.77 -9.32 -7.95
C LEU A 43 0.71 -10.80 -8.28
N ARG A 44 1.80 -11.51 -8.00
CA ARG A 44 1.93 -12.95 -8.24
C ARG A 44 2.62 -13.63 -7.06
N VAL A 45 2.04 -14.73 -6.59
CA VAL A 45 2.71 -15.65 -5.67
C VAL A 45 3.80 -16.38 -6.45
N THR A 46 5.07 -16.16 -6.10
CA THR A 46 6.23 -16.76 -6.76
C THR A 46 6.78 -17.96 -5.98
N LYS A 47 6.52 -18.03 -4.67
CA LYS A 47 6.89 -19.17 -3.80
C LYS A 47 5.79 -19.45 -2.79
N GLY A 48 5.60 -20.73 -2.45
CA GLY A 48 4.62 -21.17 -1.44
C GLY A 48 3.17 -21.20 -1.95
N GLY A 49 2.93 -21.14 -3.26
CA GLY A 49 1.58 -21.29 -3.81
C GLY A 49 1.12 -22.76 -3.92
N PRO A 50 -0.20 -23.04 -3.97
CA PRO A 50 -1.29 -22.10 -3.65
C PRO A 50 -1.31 -21.77 -2.15
N LEU A 51 -1.72 -20.56 -1.80
CA LEU A 51 -1.73 -20.12 -0.40
C LEU A 51 -2.91 -20.76 0.35
N PRO A 52 -2.68 -21.34 1.54
CA PRO A 52 -3.72 -22.01 2.33
C PRO A 52 -4.56 -21.02 3.17
N PHE A 53 -4.54 -19.73 2.84
CA PHE A 53 -5.23 -18.66 3.56
C PHE A 53 -5.69 -17.56 2.60
N SER A 54 -6.58 -16.67 3.06
CA SER A 54 -7.11 -15.60 2.21
C SER A 54 -6.06 -14.55 1.86
N LEU A 55 -5.90 -14.26 0.57
CA LEU A 55 -5.07 -13.16 0.06
C LEU A 55 -5.50 -11.78 0.58
N ASP A 56 -6.74 -11.64 1.06
CA ASP A 56 -7.28 -10.35 1.52
C ASP A 56 -6.52 -9.81 2.74
N ILE A 57 -5.99 -10.70 3.60
CA ILE A 57 -5.18 -10.29 4.77
C ILE A 57 -3.86 -9.61 4.36
N LEU A 58 -3.38 -9.86 3.13
CA LEU A 58 -2.15 -9.28 2.59
C LEU A 58 -2.40 -7.99 1.81
N SER A 59 -3.63 -7.77 1.32
CA SER A 59 -3.94 -6.72 0.35
C SER A 59 -3.59 -5.33 0.88
N THR A 60 -3.78 -5.13 2.19
CA THR A 60 -3.51 -3.84 2.83
C THR A 60 -2.02 -3.49 2.94
N THR A 61 -1.12 -4.46 2.83
CA THR A 61 0.33 -4.23 2.89
C THR A 61 0.88 -3.69 1.57
N PHE A 62 0.21 -3.96 0.45
CA PHE A 62 0.64 -3.47 -0.87
C PHE A 62 0.17 -2.02 -1.10
N THR A 63 -1.03 -1.84 -1.63
CA THR A 63 -1.56 -0.52 -2.00
C THR A 63 -1.85 0.33 -0.78
N TYR A 64 -2.65 -0.17 0.18
CA TYR A 64 -2.86 0.50 1.46
C TYR A 64 -1.54 0.64 2.28
N GLY A 65 -0.44 0.00 1.91
CA GLY A 65 0.88 0.29 2.46
C GLY A 65 1.51 1.54 1.84
N ASN A 66 1.23 1.80 0.57
CA ASN A 66 1.86 2.84 -0.22
C ASN A 66 1.05 4.14 -0.23
N ARG A 67 1.29 4.98 0.79
CA ARG A 67 0.59 6.26 0.97
C ARG A 67 1.00 7.39 0.05
N CYS A 68 2.03 7.20 -0.77
CA CYS A 68 2.40 8.17 -1.81
C CYS A 68 1.23 8.42 -2.79
N PHE A 69 0.39 7.41 -3.02
CA PHE A 69 -0.79 7.46 -3.89
C PHE A 69 -2.07 7.86 -3.14
N THR A 70 -2.02 9.02 -2.48
CA THR A 70 -3.17 9.63 -1.80
C THR A 70 -3.39 11.03 -2.36
N SER A 71 -4.63 11.39 -2.73
CA SER A 71 -4.94 12.77 -3.14
C SER A 71 -5.02 13.65 -1.89
N TYR A 72 -4.18 14.66 -1.81
CA TYR A 72 -4.14 15.61 -0.69
C TYR A 72 -4.65 16.99 -1.15
N PRO A 73 -5.57 17.62 -0.40
CA PRO A 73 -5.94 19.01 -0.66
C PRO A 73 -4.77 19.95 -0.30
N ALA A 74 -4.77 21.16 -0.88
CA ALA A 74 -3.62 22.07 -0.80
C ALA A 74 -3.31 22.56 0.62
N ASP A 75 -4.28 22.54 1.52
CA ASP A 75 -4.22 22.99 2.90
C ASP A 75 -3.71 21.91 3.88
N ILE A 76 -3.60 20.65 3.46
CA ILE A 76 -3.05 19.56 4.27
C ILE A 76 -1.64 19.19 3.76
N PRO A 77 -0.58 19.34 4.59
CA PRO A 77 0.75 18.87 4.22
C PRO A 77 0.79 17.37 3.92
N ASP A 78 1.11 17.01 2.68
CA ASP A 78 1.31 15.60 2.29
C ASP A 78 2.68 15.13 2.76
N MET A 79 2.76 14.53 3.95
CA MET A 79 4.03 14.03 4.50
C MET A 79 4.63 12.89 3.66
N PHE A 80 3.80 12.11 2.97
CA PHE A 80 4.23 10.92 2.23
C PHE A 80 5.00 11.29 0.96
N LYS A 81 4.47 12.23 0.17
CA LYS A 81 5.17 12.74 -1.03
C LYS A 81 6.38 13.61 -0.68
N GLN A 82 6.32 14.34 0.44
CA GLN A 82 7.44 15.15 0.94
C GLN A 82 8.67 14.32 1.31
N ALA A 83 8.46 13.06 1.68
CA ALA A 83 9.52 12.21 2.16
C ALA A 83 10.53 11.87 1.05
N PHE A 84 10.11 11.89 -0.23
CA PHE A 84 10.95 11.61 -1.39
C PHE A 84 11.90 12.77 -1.76
N PRO A 85 13.09 12.51 -2.35
CA PRO A 85 13.56 11.24 -2.94
C PRO A 85 13.98 10.17 -1.94
N GLU A 86 14.17 10.53 -0.68
CA GLU A 86 14.50 9.60 0.37
C GLU A 86 13.34 8.61 0.43
N GLY A 87 12.14 9.01 0.87
CA GLY A 87 10.89 8.23 1.03
C GLY A 87 10.54 7.84 2.51
N MET A 88 9.99 6.64 2.78
CA MET A 88 9.47 6.28 4.12
C MET A 88 9.42 4.77 4.43
N SER A 89 9.55 4.41 5.71
CA SER A 89 9.18 3.09 6.22
C SER A 89 7.90 3.17 7.06
N TRP A 90 7.14 2.08 7.10
CA TRP A 90 6.00 1.95 8.01
C TRP A 90 5.95 0.55 8.61
N GLU A 91 5.31 0.44 9.76
CA GLU A 91 4.99 -0.80 10.45
C GLU A 91 3.49 -0.82 10.76
N ARG A 92 2.88 -2.00 10.76
CA ARG A 92 1.46 -2.19 11.01
C ARG A 92 1.23 -3.50 11.76
N ALA A 93 0.35 -3.44 12.75
CA ALA A 93 -0.30 -4.60 13.34
C ALA A 93 -1.77 -4.63 12.91
N LEU A 94 -2.25 -5.80 12.52
CA LEU A 94 -3.65 -6.11 12.23
C LEU A 94 -4.12 -7.10 13.28
N THR A 95 -5.20 -6.77 13.98
CA THR A 95 -5.86 -7.66 14.94
C THR A 95 -7.26 -7.93 14.44
N PHE A 96 -7.58 -9.20 14.21
CA PHE A 96 -8.88 -9.66 13.74
C PHE A 96 -9.75 -10.05 14.94
N GLU A 97 -11.07 -9.90 14.80
CA GLU A 97 -12.02 -10.12 15.90
C GLU A 97 -12.07 -11.56 16.42
N ASP A 98 -11.66 -12.51 15.58
CA ASP A 98 -11.56 -13.95 15.90
C ASP A 98 -10.22 -14.33 16.55
N GLY A 99 -9.36 -13.35 16.86
CA GLY A 99 -8.06 -13.55 17.47
C GLY A 99 -6.91 -13.74 16.48
N GLY A 100 -7.17 -13.74 15.18
CA GLY A 100 -6.10 -13.68 14.17
C GLY A 100 -5.25 -12.42 14.34
N CYS A 101 -3.94 -12.51 14.12
CA CYS A 101 -3.04 -11.36 14.13
C CYS A 101 -2.04 -11.41 12.98
N ALA A 102 -1.70 -10.25 12.44
CA ALA A 102 -0.63 -10.12 11.46
C ALA A 102 0.18 -8.85 11.72
N THR A 103 1.48 -8.94 11.51
CA THR A 103 2.38 -7.79 11.51
C THR A 103 3.02 -7.64 10.15
N ALA A 104 3.10 -6.40 9.66
CA ALA A 104 3.76 -6.08 8.40
C ALA A 104 4.64 -4.86 8.58
N SER A 105 5.80 -4.89 7.94
CA SER A 105 6.64 -3.71 7.74
C SER A 105 6.93 -3.55 6.26
N ALA A 106 7.09 -2.31 5.82
CA ALA A 106 7.54 -2.06 4.47
C ALA A 106 8.51 -0.89 4.41
N HIS A 107 9.45 -1.01 3.49
CA HIS A 107 10.39 0.02 3.12
C HIS A 107 10.03 0.54 1.74
N ILE A 108 9.32 1.65 1.72
CA ILE A 108 9.39 2.57 0.59
C ILE A 108 10.74 3.28 0.78
N ARG A 109 11.50 3.64 -0.26
CA ARG A 109 12.93 4.04 -0.07
C ARG A 109 13.09 5.17 0.97
N THR A 110 14.31 5.38 1.49
CA THR A 110 14.84 5.98 2.77
C THR A 110 14.29 7.30 3.38
N LYS A 111 14.85 7.88 4.47
CA LYS A 111 14.16 8.89 5.33
C LYS A 111 14.65 10.34 5.17
N LYS A 112 13.72 11.30 5.14
CA LYS A 112 13.96 12.76 5.25
C LYS A 112 13.03 13.40 6.29
N ALA A 113 13.44 14.52 6.89
CA ALA A 113 12.54 15.34 7.70
C ALA A 113 11.40 15.93 6.83
N VAL A 114 10.15 15.78 7.28
CA VAL A 114 8.95 16.23 6.56
C VAL A 114 8.13 17.20 7.42
N LYS A 115 7.36 18.10 6.78
CA LYS A 115 6.37 18.91 7.49
C LYS A 115 5.18 18.02 7.86
N MET A 116 4.91 17.94 9.17
CA MET A 116 3.81 17.14 9.70
C MET A 116 2.46 17.84 9.48
N PRO A 117 1.42 17.13 9.01
CA PRO A 117 0.05 17.66 8.97
C PRO A 117 -0.59 17.65 10.36
N MET A 118 -1.62 18.48 10.54
CA MET A 118 -2.57 18.34 11.65
C MET A 118 -3.41 17.06 11.48
N SER A 119 -4.18 16.70 12.51
CA SER A 119 -5.14 15.59 12.45
C SER A 119 -6.08 15.72 11.24
N HIS A 120 -6.22 14.65 10.48
CA HIS A 120 -7.03 14.55 9.28
C HIS A 120 -7.42 13.08 9.03
N PHE A 121 -8.28 12.85 8.05
CA PHE A 121 -8.70 11.51 7.63
C PHE A 121 -8.16 11.19 6.24
N ILE A 122 -7.98 9.90 5.97
CA ILE A 122 -7.79 9.39 4.61
C ILE A 122 -8.85 8.33 4.38
N GLU A 123 -9.67 8.54 3.36
CA GLU A 123 -10.68 7.58 2.94
C GLU A 123 -10.08 6.65 1.90
N HIS A 124 -10.28 5.35 2.10
CA HIS A 124 -9.71 4.31 1.24
C HIS A 124 -10.82 3.48 0.61
N ARG A 125 -10.69 3.22 -0.69
CA ARG A 125 -11.43 2.16 -1.38
C ARG A 125 -10.43 1.23 -2.05
N LEU A 126 -10.20 0.08 -1.41
CA LEU A 126 -9.36 -1.00 -1.93
C LEU A 126 -10.24 -2.10 -2.53
N VAL A 127 -10.00 -2.46 -3.79
CA VAL A 127 -10.76 -3.46 -4.52
C VAL A 127 -9.80 -4.48 -5.12
N ARG A 128 -10.06 -5.77 -4.88
CA ARG A 128 -9.45 -6.86 -5.63
C ARG A 128 -10.30 -7.13 -6.86
N THR A 129 -9.75 -6.90 -8.06
CA THR A 129 -10.55 -6.90 -9.30
C THR A 129 -10.39 -8.17 -10.13
N ASN A 130 -9.27 -8.89 -9.98
CA ASN A 130 -8.99 -10.10 -10.75
C ASN A 130 -8.26 -11.12 -9.89
N LEU A 131 -8.59 -12.39 -10.09
CA LEU A 131 -7.82 -13.56 -9.67
C LEU A 131 -7.69 -14.45 -10.90
N ASP A 132 -6.49 -14.98 -11.16
CA ASP A 132 -6.34 -16.05 -12.15
C ASP A 132 -7.06 -17.33 -11.69
N LYS A 133 -7.28 -18.26 -12.62
CA LYS A 133 -7.96 -19.53 -12.30
C LYS A 133 -7.26 -20.31 -11.19
N ASP A 134 -5.95 -20.15 -11.09
CA ASP A 134 -5.08 -20.91 -10.19
C ASP A 134 -4.89 -20.22 -8.82
N GLY A 135 -5.46 -19.01 -8.63
CA GLY A 135 -5.33 -18.26 -7.38
C GLY A 135 -3.92 -17.72 -7.09
N THR A 136 -3.02 -17.72 -8.08
CA THR A 136 -1.62 -17.32 -7.94
C THR A 136 -1.36 -15.88 -8.35
N THR A 137 -2.22 -15.30 -9.17
CA THR A 137 -2.09 -13.93 -9.69
C THR A 137 -3.33 -13.13 -9.35
N PHE A 138 -3.16 -11.95 -8.79
CA PHE A 138 -4.27 -11.08 -8.41
C PHE A 138 -3.97 -9.62 -8.69
N GLN A 139 -5.04 -8.84 -8.83
CA GLN A 139 -4.94 -7.41 -9.08
C GLN A 139 -5.66 -6.61 -8.00
N LEU A 140 -4.97 -5.59 -7.49
CA LEU A 140 -5.51 -4.62 -6.54
C LEU A 140 -5.64 -3.26 -7.22
N GLN A 141 -6.75 -2.58 -6.96
CA GLN A 141 -6.96 -1.18 -7.30
C GLN A 141 -7.32 -0.42 -6.03
N GLU A 142 -6.67 0.73 -5.80
CA GLU A 142 -6.97 1.59 -4.66
C GLU A 142 -7.23 3.02 -5.12
N HIS A 143 -8.24 3.64 -4.51
CA HIS A 143 -8.42 5.09 -4.49
C HIS A 143 -8.34 5.59 -3.04
N ALA A 144 -7.49 6.59 -2.80
CA ALA A 144 -7.27 7.17 -1.48
C ALA A 144 -7.33 8.70 -1.53
N VAL A 145 -8.14 9.30 -0.67
CA VAL A 145 -8.35 10.77 -0.60
C VAL A 145 -8.22 11.24 0.83
N ALA A 146 -7.32 12.20 1.06
CA ALA A 146 -7.18 12.87 2.35
C ALA A 146 -8.20 14.01 2.48
N ARG A 147 -8.72 14.22 3.68
CA ARG A 147 -9.65 15.31 3.98
C ARG A 147 -9.58 15.74 5.43
N LEU A 148 -10.01 16.95 5.71
CA LEU A 148 -10.23 17.41 7.08
C LEU A 148 -11.44 16.70 7.71
N PRO A 149 -11.50 16.65 9.06
CA PRO A 149 -12.70 16.23 9.77
C PRO A 149 -13.92 17.02 9.31
N THR A 150 -15.01 16.30 9.06
CA THR A 150 -16.34 16.89 8.82
C THR A 150 -17.17 16.61 10.06
N LEU A 151 -17.79 17.64 10.62
CA LEU A 151 -18.80 17.51 11.67
C LEU A 151 -20.14 17.04 11.08
#